data_AF-A0A2M9PYS0-F1
#
_entry.id   AF-A0A2M9PYS0-F1
#
_cell.length_a   1.000
_cell.length_b   1.000
_cell.length_c   1.000
_cell.angle_alpha   90.00
_cell.angle_beta   90.00
_cell.angle_gamma   90.00
#
_symmetry.space_group_name_H-M   'P 1'
#
loop_
_entity.id
_entity.type
_entity.pdbx_description
1 polymer ?
#
loop_
_entity_poly.entity_id
_entity_poly.type
_entity_poly.pdbx_seq_one_letter_code
_entity_poly.pdbx_strand_id
1 'polypeptide(L)'
;MEKDNQKIEDFFYRNNEQINNPIIKSFLSDSQNLHLVQKAILYPTDINRKLVDESFQSHYKNVRKTKYVSNLIYFFSLDFDKKRRRLQNRSLLILDKGLSEKDGKTAIERI
;
A
#
# COMPACT_ATOMS: atom_id res chain seq x y z
N MET A 1 -1.21 -39.34 -9.45
CA MET A 1 -2.38 -38.43 -9.52
C MET A 1 -3.12 -38.40 -8.20
N GLU A 2 -3.82 -39.45 -7.77
CA GLU A 2 -4.57 -39.45 -6.47
C GLU A 2 -3.67 -39.10 -5.26
N LYS A 3 -2.52 -39.79 -5.12
CA LYS A 3 -1.58 -39.59 -4.01
C LYS A 3 -0.89 -38.23 -4.01
N ASP A 4 -0.71 -37.64 -5.19
CA ASP A 4 -0.03 -36.35 -5.34
C ASP A 4 -0.95 -35.22 -4.88
N ASN A 5 -2.23 -35.27 -5.28
CA ASN A 5 -3.25 -34.33 -4.84
C ASN A 5 -3.44 -34.40 -3.32
N GLN A 6 -3.50 -35.60 -2.75
CA GLN A 6 -3.65 -35.78 -1.31
C GLN A 6 -2.47 -35.19 -0.52
N LYS A 7 -1.22 -35.39 -0.99
CA LYS A 7 -0.04 -34.80 -0.36
C LYS A 7 -0.06 -33.26 -0.39
N ILE A 8 -0.57 -32.68 -1.48
CA ILE A 8 -0.72 -31.23 -1.64
C ILE A 8 -1.80 -30.70 -0.68
N GLU A 9 -2.96 -31.35 -0.63
CA GLU A 9 -4.05 -30.99 0.28
C GLU A 9 -3.61 -31.08 1.74
N ASP A 10 -2.94 -32.17 2.14
CA ASP A 10 -2.40 -32.35 3.49
C ASP A 10 -1.39 -31.26 3.86
N PHE A 11 -0.59 -30.78 2.90
CA PHE A 11 0.31 -29.67 3.13
C PHE A 11 -0.46 -28.38 3.42
N PHE A 12 -1.43 -28.04 2.56
CA PHE A 12 -2.19 -26.81 2.75
C PHE A 12 -3.10 -26.86 3.99
N TYR A 13 -3.61 -28.03 4.36
CA TYR A 13 -4.36 -28.22 5.59
C TYR A 13 -3.49 -28.00 6.83
N ARG A 14 -2.30 -28.62 6.89
CA ARG A 14 -1.37 -28.47 8.03
C ARG A 14 -0.82 -27.06 8.19
N ASN A 15 -0.75 -26.30 7.09
CA ASN A 15 -0.20 -24.94 7.09
C ASN A 15 -1.27 -23.85 6.94
N ASN A 16 -2.54 -24.16 7.24
CA ASN A 16 -3.68 -23.27 7.00
C ASN A 16 -3.51 -21.87 7.62
N GLU A 17 -2.97 -21.79 8.83
CA GLU A 17 -2.72 -20.51 9.50
C GLU A 17 -1.75 -19.62 8.73
N GLN A 18 -0.64 -20.19 8.23
CA GLN A 18 0.34 -19.44 7.44
C GLN A 18 -0.24 -19.05 6.09
N ILE A 19 -1.00 -19.95 5.46
CA ILE A 19 -1.68 -19.68 4.18
C ILE A 19 -2.72 -18.57 4.33
N ASN A 20 -3.32 -18.41 5.51
CA ASN A 20 -4.28 -17.33 5.75
C ASN A 20 -3.66 -15.94 5.77
N ASN A 21 -2.32 -15.82 5.82
CA ASN A 21 -1.64 -14.55 5.65
C ASN A 21 -1.97 -13.94 4.28
N PRO A 22 -2.47 -12.68 4.21
CA PRO A 22 -2.84 -12.03 2.94
C PRO A 22 -1.72 -12.00 1.90
N ILE A 23 -0.47 -11.86 2.33
CA ILE A 23 0.69 -11.85 1.44
C ILE A 23 0.88 -13.22 0.81
N ILE A 24 0.77 -14.29 1.61
CA ILE A 24 0.87 -15.67 1.13
C ILE A 24 -0.33 -16.01 0.23
N LYS A 25 -1.56 -15.61 0.60
CA LYS A 25 -2.74 -15.75 -0.28
C LYS A 25 -2.52 -15.09 -1.62
N SER A 26 -2.09 -13.83 -1.63
CA SER A 26 -1.84 -13.10 -2.87
C SER A 26 -0.74 -13.72 -3.73
N PHE A 27 0.25 -14.37 -3.12
CA PHE A 27 1.29 -15.11 -3.83
C PHE A 27 0.72 -16.37 -4.48
N LEU A 28 -0.08 -17.14 -3.75
CA LEU A 28 -0.69 -18.38 -4.21
C LEU A 28 -1.85 -18.17 -5.20
N SER A 29 -2.41 -16.96 -5.28
CA SER A 29 -3.40 -16.59 -6.30
C SER A 29 -2.86 -16.62 -7.73
N ASP A 30 -1.54 -16.50 -7.90
CA ASP A 30 -0.88 -16.63 -9.19
C ASP A 30 -0.66 -18.11 -9.53
N SER A 31 -1.13 -18.55 -10.69
CA SER A 31 -1.08 -19.95 -11.10
C SER A 31 0.35 -20.49 -11.28
N GLN A 32 1.30 -19.66 -11.68
CA GLN A 32 2.71 -20.04 -11.81
C GLN A 32 3.33 -20.24 -10.43
N ASN A 33 3.06 -19.34 -9.50
CA ASN A 33 3.54 -19.44 -8.13
C ASN A 33 2.96 -20.64 -7.40
N LEU A 34 1.65 -20.89 -7.57
CA LEU A 34 1.00 -22.08 -7.05
C LEU A 34 1.64 -23.35 -7.60
N HIS A 35 1.93 -23.38 -8.91
CA HIS A 35 2.60 -24.52 -9.54
C HIS A 35 4.01 -24.77 -8.96
N LEU A 36 4.79 -23.71 -8.73
CA LEU A 36 6.11 -23.83 -8.09
C LEU A 36 6.00 -24.45 -6.69
N VAL A 37 5.02 -24.00 -5.90
CA VAL A 37 4.78 -24.53 -4.55
C VAL A 37 4.35 -26.00 -4.60
N GLN A 38 3.40 -26.36 -5.45
CA GLN A 38 2.98 -27.75 -5.65
C GLN A 38 4.16 -28.64 -6.05
N LYS A 39 5.00 -28.18 -6.99
CA LYS A 39 6.20 -28.90 -7.43
C LYS A 39 7.19 -29.09 -6.28
N ALA A 40 7.40 -28.09 -5.43
CA ALA A 40 8.26 -28.19 -4.25
C ALA A 40 7.69 -29.14 -3.16
N ILE A 41 6.36 -29.23 -3.03
CA ILE A 41 5.70 -30.19 -2.12
C ILE A 41 5.86 -31.63 -2.64
N LEU A 42 5.63 -31.86 -3.93
CA LEU A 42 5.75 -33.18 -4.53
C LEU A 42 7.21 -33.64 -4.57
N TYR A 43 8.10 -32.76 -5.01
CA TYR A 43 9.52 -33.02 -5.23
C TYR A 43 10.38 -32.00 -4.46
N PRO A 44 10.63 -32.22 -3.16
CA PRO A 44 11.33 -31.25 -2.30
C PRO A 44 12.86 -31.27 -2.54
N THR A 45 13.28 -30.85 -3.74
CA THR A 45 14.68 -30.63 -4.09
C THR A 45 15.11 -29.20 -3.73
N ASP A 46 16.41 -28.98 -3.53
CA ASP A 46 16.94 -27.65 -3.25
C ASP A 46 16.65 -26.66 -4.38
N ILE A 47 16.64 -27.14 -5.62
CA ILE A 47 16.28 -26.35 -6.80
C ILE A 47 14.82 -25.89 -6.74
N ASN A 48 13.88 -26.81 -6.45
CA ASN A 48 12.46 -26.46 -6.41
C ASN A 48 12.15 -25.51 -5.24
N ARG A 49 12.81 -25.68 -4.08
CA ARG A 49 12.69 -24.75 -2.95
C ARG A 49 13.21 -23.36 -3.32
N LYS A 50 14.41 -23.30 -3.91
CA LYS A 50 15.02 -22.04 -4.35
C LYS A 50 14.14 -21.28 -5.35
N LEU A 51 13.49 -21.98 -6.29
CA LEU A 51 12.57 -21.36 -7.24
C LEU A 51 11.35 -20.74 -6.54
N VAL A 52 10.78 -21.41 -5.55
CA VAL A 52 9.68 -20.86 -4.73
C VAL A 52 10.17 -19.61 -3.98
N ASP A 53 11.33 -19.69 -3.34
CA ASP A 53 11.89 -18.59 -2.54
C ASP A 53 12.19 -17.36 -3.40
N GLU A 54 12.81 -17.54 -4.58
CA GLU A 54 13.11 -16.47 -5.52
C GLU A 54 11.82 -15.80 -6.03
N SER A 55 10.81 -16.60 -6.40
CA SER A 55 9.53 -16.06 -6.85
C SER A 55 8.81 -15.32 -5.72
N PHE A 56 8.79 -15.89 -4.51
CA PHE A 56 8.19 -15.27 -3.35
C PHE A 56 8.88 -13.95 -2.98
N GLN A 57 10.21 -13.90 -3.08
CA GLN A 57 10.97 -12.68 -2.83
C GLN A 57 10.61 -11.57 -3.84
N SER A 58 10.43 -11.92 -5.12
CA SER A 58 9.99 -10.99 -6.16
C SER A 58 8.58 -10.46 -5.88
N HIS A 59 7.64 -11.37 -5.57
CA HIS A 59 6.27 -11.01 -5.18
C HIS A 59 6.23 -10.08 -3.97
N TYR A 60 6.94 -10.44 -2.90
CA TYR A 60 7.00 -9.64 -1.67
C TYR A 60 7.56 -8.24 -1.91
N LYS A 61 8.61 -8.12 -2.75
CA LYS A 61 9.15 -6.82 -3.17
C LYS A 61 8.08 -5.98 -3.87
N ASN A 62 7.26 -6.56 -4.74
CA ASN A 62 6.20 -5.84 -5.45
C ASN A 62 5.07 -5.39 -4.51
N VAL A 63 4.66 -6.25 -3.58
CA VAL A 63 3.70 -5.89 -2.52
C VAL A 63 4.22 -4.71 -1.69
N ARG A 64 5.50 -4.77 -1.27
CA ARG A 64 6.13 -3.71 -0.49
C ARG A 64 6.24 -2.39 -1.26
N LYS A 65 6.60 -2.44 -2.55
CA LYS A 65 6.65 -1.26 -3.42
C LYS A 65 5.28 -0.60 -3.55
N THR A 66 4.23 -1.40 -3.80
CA THR A 66 2.86 -0.91 -3.92
C THR A 66 2.43 -0.20 -2.64
N LYS A 67 2.62 -0.85 -1.48
CA LYS A 67 2.33 -0.24 -0.17
C LYS A 67 3.08 1.08 0.04
N TYR A 68 4.36 1.12 -0.33
CA TYR A 68 5.17 2.33 -0.19
C TYR A 68 4.62 3.48 -1.05
N VAL A 69 4.34 3.23 -2.32
CA VAL A 69 3.80 4.26 -3.23
C VAL A 69 2.42 4.73 -2.78
N SER A 70 1.53 3.83 -2.37
CA SER A 70 0.21 4.21 -1.83
C SER A 70 0.32 5.11 -0.61
N ASN A 71 1.22 4.79 0.32
CA ASN A 71 1.47 5.63 1.50
C ASN A 71 2.05 6.99 1.10
N LEU A 72 3.00 7.02 0.16
CA LEU A 72 3.59 8.26 -0.33
C LEU A 72 2.53 9.19 -0.93
N ILE A 73 1.65 8.66 -1.79
CA ILE A 73 0.53 9.41 -2.36
C ILE A 73 -0.37 9.96 -1.25
N TYR A 74 -0.77 9.11 -0.29
CA TYR A 74 -1.63 9.50 0.81
C TYR A 74 -1.06 10.67 1.62
N PHE A 75 0.20 10.58 2.05
CA PHE A 75 0.84 11.66 2.82
C PHE A 75 1.04 12.93 2.00
N PHE A 76 1.40 12.80 0.73
CA PHE A 76 1.55 13.96 -0.16
C PHE A 76 0.21 14.69 -0.35
N SER A 77 -0.89 13.97 -0.56
CA SER A 77 -2.24 14.54 -0.65
C SER A 77 -2.63 15.29 0.62
N LEU A 78 -2.37 14.70 1.80
CA LEU A 78 -2.62 15.36 3.08
C LEU A 78 -1.84 16.68 3.23
N ASP A 79 -0.57 16.68 2.86
CA ASP A 79 0.28 17.85 3.00
C ASP A 79 -0.08 18.95 2.00
N PHE A 80 -0.47 18.57 0.78
CA PHE A 80 -1.03 19.49 -0.19
C PHE A 80 -2.28 20.20 0.36
N ASP A 81 -3.23 19.45 0.91
CA ASP A 81 -4.46 20.02 1.47
C ASP A 81 -4.20 20.90 2.69
N LYS A 82 -3.24 20.53 3.55
CA LYS A 82 -2.80 21.40 4.67
C LYS A 82 -2.22 22.71 4.13
N LYS A 83 -1.35 22.64 3.11
CA LYS A 83 -0.73 23.83 2.50
C LYS A 83 -1.79 24.74 1.87
N ARG A 84 -2.74 24.17 1.14
CA ARG A 84 -3.88 24.89 0.54
C ARG A 84 -4.73 25.60 1.59
N ARG A 85 -5.14 24.90 2.66
CA ARG A 85 -5.90 25.50 3.77
C ARG A 85 -5.13 26.62 4.48
N ARG A 86 -3.83 26.44 4.73
CA ARG A 86 -2.99 27.49 5.33
C ARG A 86 -2.93 28.74 4.45
N LEU A 87 -2.82 28.57 3.13
CA LEU A 87 -2.81 29.69 2.20
C LEU A 87 -4.16 30.41 2.21
N GLN A 88 -5.28 29.69 2.09
CA GLN A 88 -6.64 30.24 2.14
C GLN A 88 -6.90 31.01 3.44
N ASN A 89 -6.49 30.46 4.59
CA ASN A 89 -6.68 31.12 5.88
C ASN A 89 -5.81 32.39 6.04
N ARG A 90 -4.63 32.44 5.39
CA ARG A 90 -3.78 33.64 5.37
C ARG A 90 -4.28 34.69 4.38
N SER A 91 -4.90 34.25 3.28
CA SER A 91 -5.52 35.10 2.28
C SER A 91 -7.00 35.34 2.56
N LEU A 92 -7.46 35.20 3.81
CA LEU A 92 -8.73 35.80 4.23
C LEU A 92 -8.58 37.30 3.98
N LEU A 93 -9.13 37.70 2.84
CA LEU A 93 -9.09 39.05 2.33
C LEU A 93 -9.58 39.96 3.44
N ILE A 94 -8.66 40.73 4.03
CA ILE A 94 -8.96 41.93 4.81
C ILE A 94 -9.89 42.87 4.00
N LEU A 95 -10.00 42.64 2.68
CA LEU A 95 -10.93 43.25 1.74
C LEU A 95 -12.42 42.96 1.98
N ASP A 96 -12.81 41.78 2.50
CA ASP A 96 -14.24 41.42 2.70
C ASP A 96 -14.79 41.88 4.06
N LYS A 97 -13.94 42.46 4.92
CA LYS A 97 -14.44 43.21 6.06
C LYS A 97 -14.94 44.54 5.52
N GLY A 98 -16.17 44.52 5.02
CA GLY A 98 -16.86 45.69 4.51
C GLY A 98 -16.59 46.88 5.42
N LEU A 99 -16.00 47.92 4.85
CA LEU A 99 -16.04 49.26 5.38
C LEU A 99 -17.53 49.63 5.44
N SER A 100 -18.22 49.20 6.50
CA SER A 100 -19.48 49.81 6.88
C SER A 100 -19.12 51.25 7.17
N GLU A 101 -19.43 52.13 6.22
CA GLU A 101 -19.34 53.57 6.35
C GLU A 101 -19.97 54.00 7.67
N LYS A 102 -19.11 54.26 8.65
CA LYS A 102 -19.28 55.22 9.73
C LYS A 102 -17.93 55.36 10.40
N ASP A 103 -17.39 56.57 10.28
CA ASP A 103 -16.15 57.05 10.89
C ASP A 103 -14.88 56.76 10.08
N GLY A 104 -14.64 57.68 9.13
CA GLY A 104 -13.39 57.78 8.40
C GLY A 104 -12.20 57.88 9.34
N LYS A 105 -11.28 56.93 9.18
CA LYS A 105 -9.85 57.03 9.50
C LYS A 105 -9.14 55.95 8.71
N THR A 106 -8.58 56.36 7.58
CA THR A 106 -7.76 55.54 6.70
C THR A 106 -6.51 55.08 7.46
N ALA A 107 -6.25 53.78 7.49
CA ALA A 107 -4.99 53.22 7.97
C ALA A 107 -3.91 53.34 6.88
N ILE A 108 -3.59 54.56 6.46
CA ILE A 108 -2.32 54.90 5.82
C ILE A 108 -1.91 56.26 6.40
N GLU A 109 -1.44 56.24 7.63
CA GLU A 109 -0.56 57.27 8.16
C GLU A 109 0.12 56.73 9.41
N ARG A 110 1.35 56.24 9.23
CA ARG A 110 2.51 56.70 10.01
C ARG A 110 3.76 55.88 9.65
N ILE A 111 4.68 56.62 9.01
CA ILE A 111 6.16 56.56 9.04
C ILE A 111 6.80 55.26 8.55
#